data_AF-B4RDJ5-F1
#
_entry.id   AF-B4RDJ5-F1
#
_cell.length_a   1.000
_cell.length_b   1.000
_cell.length_c   1.000
_cell.angle_alpha   90.00
_cell.angle_beta   90.00
_cell.angle_gamma   90.00
#
_symmetry.space_group_name_H-M   'P 1'
#
loop_
_entity.id
_entity.type
_entity.pdbx_description
1 polymer ?
#
loop_
_entity_poly.entity_id
_entity_poly.type
_entity_poly.pdbx_seq_one_letter_code
_entity_poly.pdbx_strand_id
1 'polypeptide(L)'
;MAIAGGAFTALGAAFVWFLEESRRIRRSLKKVLGAEPHALLIARGRGKGIGFDFAAGAVAVSWDAGGWCLLYRVDELMGAELVVDGQVGARTHRGEQRRALDQHGGAQDHVRLRFVFDDPTYPDFTLELWSSGDEGKRKAATASEALQEGNRWIARMESLLRRPVPKRAAPVPVAPSAAERTPPQDDEPEDESADAA
;
A
#
# COMPACT_ATOMS: atom_id res chain seq x y z
N MET A 1 46.78 3.93 16.65
CA MET A 1 45.48 3.94 17.37
C MET A 1 44.56 5.01 16.78
N ALA A 2 43.97 4.77 15.59
CA ALA A 2 43.02 5.72 14.96
C ALA A 2 41.86 5.01 14.23
N ILE A 3 41.70 3.70 14.41
CA ILE A 3 40.68 2.91 13.70
C ILE A 3 39.39 2.82 14.53
N ALA A 4 39.44 3.11 15.84
CA ALA A 4 38.26 3.05 16.70
C ALA A 4 37.24 4.18 16.46
N GLY A 5 37.66 5.39 16.07
CA GLY A 5 36.75 6.54 15.87
C GLY A 5 35.93 6.47 14.57
N GLY A 6 36.54 6.05 13.47
CA GLY A 6 35.88 6.01 12.16
C GLY A 6 34.76 4.97 12.06
N ALA A 7 34.93 3.82 12.72
CA ALA A 7 33.92 2.77 12.74
C ALA A 7 32.62 3.23 13.43
N PHE A 8 32.70 3.99 14.53
CA PHE A 8 31.51 4.48 15.24
C PHE A 8 30.72 5.52 14.43
N THR A 9 31.39 6.42 13.70
CA THR A 9 30.72 7.44 12.90
C THR A 9 30.00 6.84 11.70
N ALA A 10 30.62 5.89 11.00
CA ALA A 10 29.99 5.18 9.88
C ALA A 10 28.75 4.39 10.35
N LEU A 11 28.85 3.71 11.51
CA LEU A 11 27.75 2.98 12.12
C LEU A 11 26.60 3.92 12.55
N GLY A 12 26.92 5.09 13.11
CA GLY A 12 25.94 6.11 13.45
C GLY A 12 25.19 6.66 12.23
N ALA A 13 25.92 6.95 11.14
CA ALA A 13 25.34 7.43 9.89
C ALA A 13 24.38 6.41 9.26
N ALA A 14 24.75 5.13 9.25
CA ALA A 14 23.88 4.05 8.76
C ALA A 14 22.58 3.93 9.58
N PHE A 15 22.67 4.10 10.90
CA PHE A 15 21.50 4.07 11.78
C PHE A 15 20.54 5.25 11.54
N VAL A 16 21.08 6.47 11.37
CA VAL A 16 20.30 7.67 11.04
C VAL A 16 19.61 7.50 9.69
N TRP A 17 20.32 6.97 8.69
CA TRP A 17 19.75 6.72 7.36
C TRP A 17 18.60 5.72 7.41
N PHE A 18 18.75 4.62 8.15
CA PHE A 18 17.69 3.62 8.34
C PHE A 18 16.41 4.20 8.98
N LEU A 19 16.59 5.02 10.02
CA LEU A 19 15.47 5.71 10.67
C LEU A 19 14.81 6.73 9.74
N GLU A 20 15.59 7.39 8.89
CA GLU A 20 15.08 8.34 7.91
C GLU A 20 14.29 7.63 6.80
N GLU A 21 14.78 6.51 6.30
CA GLU A 21 14.08 5.65 5.33
C GLU A 21 12.70 5.25 5.85
N SER A 22 12.64 4.69 7.07
CA SER A 22 11.38 4.25 7.68
C SER A 22 10.40 5.41 7.88
N ARG A 23 10.92 6.60 8.25
CA ARG A 23 10.13 7.82 8.41
C ARG A 23 9.64 8.37 7.08
N ARG A 24 10.45 8.32 6.02
CA ARG A 24 10.08 8.74 4.66
C ARG A 24 8.99 7.85 4.08
N ILE A 25 9.15 6.53 4.18
CA ILE A 25 8.14 5.55 3.75
C ILE A 25 6.84 5.80 4.49
N ARG A 26 6.85 5.87 5.83
CA ARG A 26 5.63 6.16 6.61
C ARG A 26 4.96 7.46 6.18
N ARG A 27 5.73 8.55 6.00
CA ARG A 27 5.20 9.84 5.55
C ARG A 27 4.57 9.76 4.16
N SER A 28 5.21 9.08 3.22
CA SER A 28 4.68 8.89 1.85
C SER A 28 3.36 8.10 1.87
N LEU A 29 3.32 6.99 2.60
CA LEU A 29 2.12 6.15 2.73
C LEU A 29 0.99 6.91 3.42
N LYS A 30 1.28 7.65 4.50
CA LYS A 30 0.31 8.53 5.16
C LYS A 30 -0.25 9.58 4.20
N LYS A 31 0.62 10.21 3.40
CA LYS A 31 0.21 11.24 2.43
C LYS A 31 -0.74 10.66 1.37
N VAL A 32 -0.43 9.47 0.84
CA VAL A 32 -1.21 8.82 -0.22
C VAL A 32 -2.52 8.24 0.32
N LEU A 33 -2.52 7.71 1.54
CA LEU A 33 -3.73 7.19 2.20
C LEU A 33 -4.63 8.30 2.75
N GLY A 34 -4.09 9.51 2.98
CA GLY A 34 -4.82 10.62 3.59
C GLY A 34 -4.99 10.54 5.12
N ALA A 35 -4.61 9.42 5.74
CA ALA A 35 -4.68 9.17 7.18
C ALA A 35 -3.49 8.35 7.68
N GLU A 36 -3.31 8.26 9.01
CA GLU A 36 -2.30 7.34 9.57
C GLU A 36 -2.69 5.89 9.22
N PRO A 37 -1.77 5.08 8.66
CA PRO A 37 -2.09 3.70 8.33
C PRO A 37 -2.48 2.90 9.58
N HIS A 38 -3.64 2.24 9.54
CA HIS A 38 -4.10 1.32 10.58
C HIS A 38 -3.17 0.10 10.71
N ALA A 39 -2.63 -0.37 9.59
CA ALA A 39 -1.57 -1.36 9.56
C ALA A 39 -0.48 -0.91 8.59
N LEU A 40 0.78 -1.11 8.98
CA LEU A 40 1.96 -0.68 8.23
C LEU A 40 3.02 -1.76 8.34
N LEU A 41 3.59 -2.17 7.20
CA LEU A 41 4.78 -3.02 7.15
C LEU A 41 5.81 -2.39 6.24
N ILE A 42 7.03 -2.30 6.74
CA ILE A 42 8.17 -1.73 6.02
C ILE A 42 9.24 -2.81 5.93
N ALA A 43 9.67 -3.10 4.70
CA ALA A 43 10.83 -3.94 4.44
C ALA A 43 12.08 -3.13 4.76
N ARG A 44 12.60 -3.35 5.97
CA ARG A 44 13.71 -2.60 6.56
C ARG A 44 14.94 -2.67 5.63
N GLY A 45 15.44 -1.51 5.17
CA GLY A 45 16.67 -1.40 4.38
C GLY A 45 16.46 -1.71 2.90
N ARG A 46 15.21 -1.79 2.43
CA ARG A 46 14.84 -2.22 1.08
C ARG A 46 14.03 -1.17 0.33
N GLY A 47 13.73 -0.03 0.96
CA GLY A 47 13.00 1.09 0.37
C GLY A 47 11.53 0.79 0.08
N LYS A 48 10.98 -0.32 0.61
CA LYS A 48 9.62 -0.76 0.31
C LYS A 48 8.74 -0.81 1.55
N GLY A 49 7.45 -0.54 1.36
CA GLY A 49 6.46 -0.64 2.42
C GLY A 49 5.04 -0.74 1.90
N ILE A 50 4.14 -1.19 2.76
CA ILE A 50 2.70 -1.25 2.50
C ILE A 50 1.95 -0.69 3.72
N GLY A 51 0.95 0.12 3.47
CA GLY A 51 0.07 0.70 4.47
C GLY A 51 -1.39 0.42 4.13
N PHE A 52 -2.21 0.23 5.16
CA PHE A 52 -3.64 -0.02 5.05
C PHE A 52 -4.42 1.03 5.80
N ASP A 53 -5.44 1.58 5.16
CA ASP A 53 -6.52 2.29 5.81
C ASP A 53 -7.81 1.45 5.72
N PHE A 54 -8.14 0.74 6.81
CA PHE A 54 -9.34 -0.09 6.86
C PHE A 54 -10.64 0.72 6.93
N ALA A 55 -10.60 1.98 7.38
CA ALA A 55 -11.79 2.83 7.45
C ALA A 55 -12.15 3.36 6.05
N ALA A 56 -11.14 3.81 5.28
CA ALA A 56 -11.33 4.24 3.90
C ALA A 56 -11.38 3.08 2.89
N GLY A 57 -11.05 1.86 3.31
CA GLY A 57 -10.99 0.71 2.41
C GLY A 57 -9.87 0.83 1.38
N ALA A 58 -8.71 1.38 1.78
CA ALA A 58 -7.58 1.67 0.91
C ALA A 58 -6.30 0.94 1.34
N VAL A 59 -5.45 0.62 0.36
CA VAL A 59 -4.14 0.01 0.54
C VAL A 59 -3.14 0.79 -0.30
N ALA A 60 -2.05 1.26 0.30
CA ALA A 60 -0.98 1.92 -0.43
C ALA A 60 0.29 1.09 -0.33
N VAL A 61 0.98 0.92 -1.44
CA VAL A 61 2.31 0.32 -1.52
C VAL A 61 3.32 1.38 -1.95
N SER A 62 4.55 1.26 -1.48
CA SER A 62 5.62 2.22 -1.77
C SER A 62 6.91 1.52 -2.14
N TRP A 63 7.67 2.14 -3.05
CA TRP A 63 9.04 1.82 -3.44
C TRP A 63 9.93 3.05 -3.25
N ASP A 64 11.24 2.87 -3.48
CA ASP A 64 12.24 3.94 -3.48
C ASP A 64 12.19 4.83 -2.22
N ALA A 65 12.09 4.18 -1.05
CA ALA A 65 11.97 4.83 0.24
C ALA A 65 10.81 5.86 0.31
N GLY A 66 9.71 5.57 -0.39
CA GLY A 66 8.54 6.43 -0.48
C GLY A 66 8.55 7.41 -1.66
N GLY A 67 9.51 7.29 -2.59
CA GLY A 67 9.58 8.10 -3.82
C GLY A 67 8.47 7.79 -4.82
N TRP A 68 8.03 6.53 -4.86
CA TRP A 68 6.92 6.09 -5.71
C TRP A 68 5.92 5.26 -4.90
N CYS A 69 4.63 5.49 -5.13
CA CYS A 69 3.55 4.77 -4.46
C CYS A 69 2.45 4.40 -5.45
N LEU A 70 1.78 3.27 -5.19
CA LEU A 70 0.51 2.91 -5.82
C LEU A 70 -0.56 2.80 -4.74
N LEU A 71 -1.77 3.21 -5.07
CA LEU A 71 -2.94 3.17 -4.21
C LEU A 71 -3.96 2.21 -4.84
N TYR A 72 -4.36 1.23 -4.05
CA TYR A 72 -5.39 0.25 -4.36
C TYR A 72 -6.54 0.40 -3.38
N ARG A 73 -7.69 -0.13 -3.76
CA ARG A 73 -8.78 -0.40 -2.84
C ARG A 73 -8.57 -1.76 -2.18
N VAL A 74 -9.08 -1.90 -0.96
CA VAL A 74 -9.01 -3.17 -0.21
C VAL A 74 -9.74 -4.31 -0.94
N ASP A 75 -10.76 -4.02 -1.75
CA ASP A 75 -11.44 -5.03 -2.56
C ASP A 75 -10.62 -5.52 -3.76
N GLU A 76 -9.62 -4.76 -4.21
CA GLU A 76 -8.65 -5.18 -5.23
C GLU A 76 -7.59 -6.12 -4.65
N LEU A 77 -7.41 -6.19 -3.32
CA LEU A 77 -6.52 -7.17 -2.71
C LEU A 77 -7.13 -8.58 -2.81
N MET A 78 -6.48 -9.43 -3.59
CA MET A 78 -6.90 -10.81 -3.83
C MET A 78 -6.33 -11.77 -2.80
N GLY A 79 -5.11 -11.54 -2.34
CA GLY A 79 -4.44 -12.46 -1.44
C GLY A 79 -3.10 -11.97 -0.90
N ALA A 80 -2.53 -12.79 -0.02
CA ALA A 80 -1.17 -12.62 0.47
C ALA A 80 -0.48 -13.98 0.64
N GLU A 81 0.82 -14.01 0.39
CA GLU A 81 1.65 -15.20 0.36
C GLU A 81 2.95 -14.95 1.11
N LEU A 82 3.27 -15.83 2.06
CA LEU A 82 4.54 -15.87 2.74
C LEU A 82 5.44 -16.87 2.00
N VAL A 83 6.48 -16.34 1.38
CA VAL A 83 7.44 -17.10 0.57
C VAL A 83 8.74 -17.23 1.35
N VAL A 84 9.15 -18.47 1.60
CA VAL A 84 10.41 -18.82 2.27
C VAL A 84 11.26 -19.60 1.28
N ASP A 85 12.45 -19.10 0.97
CA ASP A 85 13.41 -19.73 0.04
C ASP A 85 12.81 -20.09 -1.34
N GLY A 86 11.86 -19.26 -1.80
CA GLY A 86 11.18 -19.45 -3.09
C GLY A 86 9.97 -20.38 -3.05
N GLN A 87 9.68 -21.00 -1.90
CA GLN A 87 8.49 -21.82 -1.69
C GLN A 87 7.41 -21.05 -0.94
N VAL A 88 6.15 -21.19 -1.36
CA VAL A 88 5.00 -20.59 -0.66
C VAL A 88 4.73 -21.41 0.61
N GLY A 89 5.21 -20.90 1.75
CA GLY A 89 5.06 -21.54 3.06
C GLY A 89 3.68 -21.32 3.67
N ALA A 90 3.07 -20.16 3.44
CA ALA A 90 1.70 -19.87 3.86
C ALA A 90 1.00 -18.97 2.82
N ARG A 91 -0.32 -19.12 2.65
CA ARG A 91 -1.09 -18.23 1.79
C ARG A 91 -2.53 -18.06 2.24
N THR A 92 -3.10 -16.91 1.90
CA THR A 92 -4.52 -16.63 1.99
C THR A 92 -4.97 -15.94 0.71
N HIS A 93 -6.09 -16.39 0.14
CA HIS A 93 -6.69 -15.82 -1.07
C HIS A 93 -8.20 -15.71 -0.87
N ARG A 94 -8.82 -14.73 -1.53
CA ARG A 94 -10.27 -14.54 -1.50
C ARG A 94 -10.97 -15.80 -2.03
N GLY A 95 -11.86 -16.37 -1.23
CA GLY A 95 -12.62 -17.58 -1.61
C GLY A 95 -11.87 -18.90 -1.41
N GLU A 96 -10.60 -18.89 -1.02
CA GLU A 96 -9.83 -20.10 -0.69
C GLU A 96 -9.74 -20.33 0.82
N GLN A 97 -9.62 -21.60 1.23
CA GLN A 97 -9.23 -21.92 2.60
C GLN A 97 -7.77 -21.51 2.82
N ARG A 98 -7.49 -20.82 3.93
CA ARG A 98 -6.12 -20.44 4.29
C ARG A 98 -5.23 -21.69 4.37
N ARG A 99 -4.07 -21.62 3.71
CA ARG A 99 -2.95 -22.51 3.97
C ARG A 99 -2.07 -21.87 5.05
N ALA A 100 -2.13 -22.44 6.26
CA ALA A 100 -1.30 -22.01 7.36
C ALA A 100 0.18 -22.30 7.05
N LEU A 101 1.07 -21.64 7.78
CA LEU A 101 2.49 -21.92 7.68
C LEU A 101 2.76 -23.34 8.16
N ASP A 102 3.11 -24.24 7.25
CA ASP A 102 3.63 -25.56 7.60
C ASP A 102 4.95 -25.36 8.36
N GLN A 103 5.28 -26.20 9.36
CA GLN A 103 6.49 -26.00 10.17
C GLN A 103 7.74 -25.90 9.26
N HIS A 104 8.44 -24.77 9.30
CA HIS A 104 9.71 -24.61 8.59
C HIS A 104 10.82 -25.09 9.52
N GLY A 105 11.40 -26.24 9.21
CA GLY A 105 12.64 -26.71 9.83
C GLY A 105 13.84 -26.26 9.01
N GLY A 106 14.83 -25.60 9.62
CA GLY A 106 16.10 -25.25 8.98
C GLY A 106 16.45 -23.77 9.02
N ALA A 107 17.70 -23.47 8.64
CA ALA A 107 18.13 -22.11 8.34
C ALA A 107 17.44 -21.64 7.06
N GLN A 108 16.85 -20.45 7.10
CA GLN A 108 16.21 -19.82 5.95
C GLN A 108 17.25 -18.92 5.28
N ASP A 109 17.17 -18.70 3.97
CA ASP A 109 18.01 -17.73 3.25
C ASP A 109 17.24 -16.45 2.91
N HIS A 110 15.93 -16.57 2.66
CA HIS A 110 15.04 -15.45 2.34
C HIS A 110 13.63 -15.64 2.91
N VAL A 111 13.11 -14.58 3.53
CA VAL A 111 11.70 -14.49 3.95
C VAL A 111 11.05 -13.30 3.24
N ARG A 112 10.04 -13.57 2.41
CA ARG A 112 9.32 -12.56 1.63
C ARG A 112 7.81 -12.65 1.87
N LEU A 113 7.14 -11.51 1.91
CA LEU A 113 5.70 -11.41 1.93
C LEU A 113 5.22 -10.74 0.64
N ARG A 114 4.43 -11.47 -0.14
CA ARG A 114 3.84 -11.01 -1.40
C ARG A 114 2.35 -10.72 -1.21
N PHE A 115 1.90 -9.57 -1.67
CA PHE A 115 0.49 -9.19 -1.78
C PHE A 115 0.08 -9.30 -3.24
N VAL A 116 -1.11 -9.85 -3.50
CA VAL A 116 -1.64 -10.07 -4.85
C VAL A 116 -2.86 -9.19 -5.03
N PHE A 117 -2.89 -8.44 -6.13
CA PHE A 117 -3.94 -7.49 -6.47
C PHE A 117 -4.63 -7.88 -7.78
N ASP A 118 -5.90 -7.51 -7.91
CA ASP A 118 -6.67 -7.57 -9.16
C ASP A 118 -6.33 -6.37 -10.06
N ASP A 119 -5.05 -6.25 -10.43
CA ASP A 119 -4.54 -5.22 -11.33
C ASP A 119 -3.68 -5.90 -12.42
N PRO A 120 -4.06 -5.82 -13.70
CA PRO A 120 -3.30 -6.45 -14.78
C PRO A 120 -1.93 -5.80 -15.03
N THR A 121 -1.73 -4.55 -14.61
CA THR A 121 -0.49 -3.81 -14.82
C THR A 121 0.51 -4.09 -13.71
N TYR A 122 0.02 -4.10 -12.46
CA TYR A 122 0.83 -4.33 -11.26
C TYR A 122 0.15 -5.36 -10.34
N PRO A 123 0.20 -6.66 -10.72
CA PRO A 123 -0.59 -7.71 -10.07
C PRO A 123 -0.06 -8.13 -8.70
N ASP A 124 1.20 -7.81 -8.38
CA ASP A 124 1.76 -8.15 -7.08
C ASP A 124 2.70 -7.09 -6.50
N PHE A 125 2.85 -7.15 -5.18
CA PHE A 125 3.80 -6.35 -4.43
C PHE A 125 4.53 -7.23 -3.42
N THR A 126 5.85 -7.32 -3.53
CA THR A 126 6.68 -8.15 -2.66
C THR A 126 7.55 -7.33 -1.71
N LEU A 127 7.43 -7.61 -0.42
CA LEU A 127 8.29 -7.14 0.66
C LEU A 127 9.25 -8.25 1.07
N GLU A 128 10.55 -7.99 0.99
CA GLU A 128 11.55 -8.87 1.58
C GLU A 128 11.71 -8.49 3.06
N LEU A 129 11.35 -9.42 3.95
CA LEU A 129 11.36 -9.19 5.40
C LEU A 129 12.72 -9.52 6.01
N TRP A 130 13.42 -10.49 5.41
CA TRP A 130 14.73 -10.93 5.84
C TRP A 130 15.49 -11.62 4.71
N SER A 131 16.82 -11.50 4.74
CA SER A 131 17.75 -12.29 3.93
C SER A 131 19.02 -12.61 4.73
N SER A 132 19.74 -13.67 4.36
CA SER A 132 20.98 -14.12 5.03
C SER A 132 22.05 -13.02 5.21
N GLY A 133 22.08 -12.02 4.32
CA GLY A 133 22.95 -10.84 4.46
C GLY A 133 22.58 -9.87 5.61
N ASP A 134 21.49 -10.09 6.33
CA ASP A 134 21.02 -9.21 7.41
C ASP A 134 21.61 -9.56 8.80
N GLU A 135 22.27 -10.71 8.96
CA GLU A 135 22.75 -11.24 10.25
C GLU A 135 23.70 -10.30 11.01
N GLY A 136 24.55 -9.55 10.30
CA GLY A 136 25.49 -8.60 10.88
C GLY A 136 24.90 -7.22 11.20
N LYS A 137 23.64 -6.96 10.84
CA LYS A 137 23.04 -5.62 10.97
C LYS A 137 22.41 -5.47 12.36
N ARG A 138 22.89 -4.50 13.14
CA ARG A 138 22.36 -4.21 14.48
C ARG A 138 20.88 -3.82 14.39
N LYS A 139 20.01 -4.58 15.08
CA LYS A 139 18.52 -4.49 15.04
C LYS A 139 17.86 -4.95 13.74
N ALA A 140 18.53 -5.69 12.86
CA ALA A 140 17.83 -6.46 11.85
C ALA A 140 16.96 -7.52 12.54
N ALA A 141 15.79 -7.80 11.96
CA ALA A 141 15.00 -8.93 12.41
C ALA A 141 15.82 -10.22 12.19
N THR A 142 15.66 -11.21 13.06
CA THR A 142 16.13 -12.56 12.74
C THR A 142 15.23 -13.20 11.68
N ALA A 143 15.70 -14.25 11.01
CA ALA A 143 14.85 -15.03 10.09
C ALA A 143 13.55 -15.50 10.78
N SER A 144 13.65 -15.97 12.03
CA SER A 144 12.50 -16.38 12.84
C SER A 144 11.53 -15.23 13.14
N GLU A 145 12.04 -14.05 13.51
CA GLU A 145 11.21 -12.87 13.73
C GLU A 145 10.49 -12.42 12.46
N ALA A 146 11.18 -12.46 11.32
CA ALA A 146 10.61 -12.14 10.02
C ALA A 146 9.53 -13.15 9.60
N LEU A 147 9.76 -14.44 9.85
CA LEU A 147 8.78 -15.50 9.61
C LEU A 147 7.53 -15.31 10.49
N GLN A 148 7.72 -14.99 11.77
CA GLN A 148 6.62 -14.72 12.69
C GLN A 148 5.83 -13.47 12.27
N GLU A 149 6.50 -12.40 11.87
CA GLU A 149 5.85 -11.19 11.35
C GLU A 149 5.08 -11.50 10.06
N GLY A 150 5.69 -12.23 9.12
CA GLY A 150 5.02 -12.70 7.91
C GLY A 150 3.77 -13.51 8.23
N ASN A 151 3.84 -14.45 9.17
CA ASN A 151 2.68 -15.26 9.56
C ASN A 151 1.58 -14.42 10.25
N ARG A 152 1.95 -13.44 11.09
CA ARG A 152 0.99 -12.45 11.64
C ARG A 152 0.29 -11.68 10.53
N TRP A 153 1.01 -11.30 9.48
CA TRP A 153 0.44 -10.63 8.32
C TRP A 153 -0.50 -11.54 7.53
N ILE A 154 -0.16 -12.81 7.32
CA ILE A 154 -1.07 -13.77 6.68
C ILE A 154 -2.38 -13.88 7.46
N ALA A 155 -2.33 -14.00 8.79
CA ALA A 155 -3.54 -14.04 9.61
C ALA A 155 -4.35 -12.73 9.55
N ARG A 156 -3.68 -11.57 9.49
CA ARG A 156 -4.33 -10.27 9.29
C ARG A 156 -5.04 -10.19 7.94
N MET A 157 -4.38 -10.63 6.87
CA MET A 157 -4.96 -10.64 5.52
C MET A 157 -6.12 -11.62 5.41
N GLU A 158 -6.03 -12.80 6.04
CA GLU A 158 -7.15 -13.75 6.14
C GLU A 158 -8.38 -13.09 6.80
N SER A 159 -8.18 -12.41 7.94
CA SER A 159 -9.25 -11.70 8.64
C SER A 159 -9.87 -10.58 7.78
N LEU A 160 -9.04 -9.86 7.03
CA LEU A 160 -9.49 -8.81 6.11
C LEU A 160 -10.29 -9.39 4.93
N LEU A 161 -9.79 -10.44 4.28
CA LEU A 161 -10.37 -11.05 3.08
C LEU A 161 -11.66 -11.82 3.37
N ARG A 162 -11.86 -12.29 4.60
CA ARG A 162 -13.13 -12.86 5.07
C ARG A 162 -14.26 -11.85 5.19
N ARG A 163 -13.95 -10.55 5.25
CA ARG A 163 -14.99 -9.52 5.33
C ARG A 163 -15.75 -9.45 4.00
N PRO A 164 -17.09 -9.30 4.04
CA PRO A 164 -17.86 -9.07 2.82
C PRO A 164 -17.35 -7.81 2.13
N VAL A 165 -17.10 -7.89 0.82
CA VAL A 165 -16.81 -6.69 0.02
C VAL A 165 -18.11 -5.91 -0.10
N PRO A 166 -18.17 -4.65 0.35
CA PRO A 166 -19.32 -3.81 0.07
C PRO A 166 -19.47 -3.69 -1.45
N LYS A 167 -20.64 -4.08 -1.96
CA LYS A 167 -20.94 -4.04 -3.40
C LYS A 167 -20.73 -2.61 -3.88
N ARG A 168 -19.83 -2.42 -4.85
CA ARG A 168 -19.55 -1.10 -5.46
C ARG A 168 -20.87 -0.45 -5.84
N ALA A 169 -21.20 0.66 -5.19
CA ALA A 169 -22.31 1.49 -5.63
C ALA A 169 -22.00 1.92 -7.07
N ALA A 170 -22.90 1.63 -7.99
CA ALA A 170 -22.79 2.16 -9.34
C ALA A 170 -22.68 3.68 -9.24
N PRO A 171 -21.80 4.34 -10.02
CA PRO A 171 -21.77 5.78 -10.05
C PRO A 171 -23.18 6.27 -10.37
N VAL A 172 -23.77 7.03 -9.45
CA VAL A 172 -25.02 7.74 -9.73
C VAL A 172 -24.74 8.65 -10.91
N PRO A 173 -25.44 8.49 -12.06
CA PRO A 173 -25.26 9.41 -13.16
C PRO A 173 -25.57 10.81 -12.63
N VAL A 174 -24.57 11.68 -12.69
CA VAL A 174 -24.74 13.11 -12.41
C VAL A 174 -25.71 13.58 -13.49
N ALA A 175 -26.97 13.82 -13.12
CA ALA A 175 -27.89 14.48 -14.03
C ALA A 175 -27.22 15.78 -14.48
N PRO A 176 -27.20 16.10 -15.79
CA PRO A 176 -26.63 17.35 -16.25
C PRO A 176 -27.28 18.48 -15.45
N SER A 177 -26.47 19.22 -14.71
CA SER A 177 -26.89 20.48 -14.10
C SER A 177 -27.46 21.30 -15.24
N ALA A 178 -28.75 21.59 -15.20
CA ALA A 178 -29.40 22.48 -16.15
C ALA A 178 -28.55 23.74 -16.19
N ALA A 179 -27.80 23.90 -17.28
CA ALA A 179 -27.09 25.10 -17.59
C ALA A 179 -28.14 26.22 -17.57
N GLU A 180 -27.91 27.19 -16.69
CA GLU A 180 -28.06 28.61 -17.00
C GLU A 180 -29.21 28.88 -17.98
N ARG A 181 -30.43 29.00 -17.43
CA ARG A 181 -31.53 29.61 -18.19
C ARG A 181 -31.11 31.04 -18.51
N THR A 182 -30.70 31.26 -19.75
CA THR A 182 -30.59 32.61 -20.33
C THR A 182 -31.90 33.34 -20.06
N PRO A 183 -31.89 34.57 -19.52
CA PRO A 183 -33.13 35.33 -19.37
C PRO A 183 -33.74 35.56 -20.76
N PRO A 184 -35.07 35.55 -20.89
CA PRO A 184 -35.72 35.94 -22.15
C PRO A 184 -35.32 37.38 -22.49
N GLN A 185 -34.82 37.59 -23.71
CA GLN A 185 -34.73 38.92 -24.29
C GLN A 185 -36.15 39.39 -24.55
N ASP A 186 -36.51 40.55 -23.98
CA ASP A 186 -37.74 41.24 -24.30
C ASP A 186 -37.64 41.70 -25.76
N ASP A 187 -38.47 41.11 -26.64
CA ASP A 187 -38.72 41.63 -27.97
C ASP A 187 -39.51 42.95 -27.81
N GLU A 188 -38.85 44.08 -28.04
CA GLU A 188 -39.53 45.37 -28.24
C GLU A 188 -40.37 45.29 -29.52
N PRO A 189 -41.68 45.61 -29.46
CA PRO A 189 -42.50 45.65 -30.67
C PRO A 189 -42.09 46.86 -31.54
N GLU A 190 -41.72 46.56 -32.79
CA GLU A 190 -41.67 47.51 -33.90
C GLU A 190 -43.08 48.13 -34.08
N ASP A 191 -43.24 49.38 -33.66
CA ASP A 191 -44.44 50.17 -33.92
C ASP A 191 -44.38 50.68 -35.37
N GLU A 192 -44.87 49.84 -36.29
CA GLU A 192 -45.12 50.20 -37.68
C GLU A 192 -46.44 50.97 -37.80
N SER A 193 -46.35 52.11 -38.49
CA SER A 193 -47.40 52.82 -39.23
C SER A 193 -48.35 53.78 -38.48
N ALA A 194 -48.17 55.07 -38.78
CA ALA A 194 -49.28 55.86 -39.32
C ALA A 194 -48.78 56.94 -40.28
N ASP A 195 -49.33 56.87 -41.49
CA ASP A 195 -49.06 57.65 -42.68
C ASP A 195 -49.81 58.99 -42.69
N ALA A 196 -49.27 59.93 -43.49
CA ALA A 196 -49.90 61.06 -44.20
C ALA A 196 -50.86 62.05 -43.50
N ALA A 197 -50.47 63.34 -43.51
CA ALA A 197 -51.21 64.44 -44.18
C ALA A 197 -50.38 65.74 -44.24
#